data_AF-A0A6C0KNK6-F1
#
_entry.id   AF-A0A6C0KNK6-F1
#
_cell.length_a   1.000
_cell.length_b   1.000
_cell.length_c   1.000
_cell.angle_alpha   90.00
_cell.angle_beta   90.00
_cell.angle_gamma   90.00
#
_symmetry.space_group_name_H-M   'P 1'
#
loop_
_entity.id
_entity.type
_entity.pdbx_description
1 polymer ?
#
loop_
_entity_poly.entity_id
_entity_poly.type
_entity_poly.pdbx_seq_one_letter_code
_entity_poly.pdbx_strand_id
1 'polypeptide(L)' 'MNLLLGLSDKIKWYSCDIDENDYTPGYCGVRSIPAFLAIVNGAPQPLFGSSDTMKVAEWIKGGFKA' A
#
# COMPACT_ATOMS: atom_id res chain seq x y z
N MET A 1 -18.02 -7.71 0.66
CA MET A 1 -16.98 -7.85 1.71
C MET A 1 -15.64 -7.56 1.06
N ASN A 2 -14.91 -6.55 1.53
CA ASN A 2 -13.78 -5.96 0.82
C ASN A 2 -12.56 -6.90 0.88
N LEU A 3 -12.25 -7.60 -0.24
CA LEU A 3 -11.29 -8.71 -0.31
C LEU A 3 -9.98 -8.42 0.43
N LEU A 4 -9.42 -7.22 0.25
CA LEU A 4 -8.15 -6.81 0.84
C LEU A 4 -8.20 -6.66 2.37
N LEU A 5 -9.30 -6.13 2.90
CA LEU A 5 -9.47 -5.91 4.34
C LEU A 5 -9.58 -7.23 5.12
N GLY A 6 -9.99 -8.31 4.45
CA GLY A 6 -10.09 -9.65 5.04
C GLY A 6 -8.83 -10.51 4.92
N LEU A 7 -7.75 -10.01 4.30
CA LEU A 7 -6.54 -10.83 4.06
C LEU A 7 -5.76 -11.13 5.33
N SER A 8 -5.74 -10.21 6.29
CA SER A 8 -5.11 -10.39 7.59
C SER A 8 -5.62 -9.35 8.58
N ASP A 9 -5.90 -9.79 9.80
CA ASP A 9 -6.22 -8.97 10.97
C ASP A 9 -5.02 -8.18 11.52
N LYS A 10 -3.79 -8.53 11.09
CA LYS A 10 -2.55 -7.85 11.49
C LYS A 10 -2.25 -6.60 10.65
N ILE A 11 -2.95 -6.42 9.53
CA ILE A 11 -2.73 -5.27 8.64
C ILE A 11 -3.60 -4.11 9.11
N LYS A 12 -2.96 -3.00 9.45
CA LYS A 12 -3.64 -1.74 9.67
C LYS A 12 -3.62 -0.91 8.39
N TRP A 13 -4.79 -0.61 7.86
CA TRP A 13 -4.95 0.14 6.62
C TRP A 13 -5.02 1.64 6.87
N TYR A 14 -4.36 2.40 6.00
CA TYR A 14 -4.40 3.86 5.96
C TYR A 14 -4.64 4.30 4.51
N SER A 15 -5.39 5.39 4.34
CA SER A 15 -5.58 6.06 3.06
C SER A 15 -4.86 7.41 3.09
N CYS A 16 -4.21 7.77 1.99
CA CYS A 16 -3.66 9.10 1.76
C CYS A 16 -4.42 9.72 0.60
N ASP A 17 -5.14 10.80 0.85
CA ASP A 17 -5.69 11.64 -0.22
C ASP A 17 -4.56 12.52 -0.77
N ILE A 18 -4.23 12.36 -2.04
CA ILE A 18 -3.10 13.08 -2.65
C ILE A 18 -3.44 14.54 -2.94
N ASP A 19 -4.72 14.89 -3.03
CA ASP A 19 -5.16 16.25 -3.29
C ASP A 19 -5.08 17.10 -2.00
N GLU A 20 -5.14 16.46 -0.84
CA GLU A 20 -4.96 17.10 0.48
C GLU A 20 -3.53 17.01 1.02
N ASN A 21 -2.70 16.09 0.49
CA ASN A 21 -1.32 15.85 0.95
C ASN A 21 -0.31 16.14 -0.16
N ASP A 22 0.22 17.36 -0.19
CA ASP A 22 1.14 17.85 -1.23
C ASP A 22 2.60 17.37 -1.09
N TYR A 23 3.00 16.93 0.11
CA TYR A 23 4.38 16.48 0.39
C TYR A 23 4.54 14.95 0.39
N THR A 24 3.71 14.25 1.17
CA THR A 24 3.91 12.83 1.51
C THR A 24 3.98 11.89 0.29
N PRO A 25 3.09 11.99 -0.71
CA PRO A 25 3.16 11.12 -1.89
C PRO A 25 4.47 11.31 -2.68
N GLY A 26 4.94 12.56 -2.80
CA GLY A 26 6.19 12.89 -3.46
C GLY A 26 7.41 12.36 -2.71
N TYR A 27 7.46 12.53 -1.39
CA TYR A 27 8.50 11.97 -0.52
C TYR A 27 8.57 10.44 -0.64
N CYS A 28 7.42 9.77 -0.71
CA CYS A 28 7.31 8.32 -0.89
C CYS A 28 7.55 7.84 -2.34
N GLY A 29 7.83 8.75 -3.28
CA GLY A 29 8.13 8.43 -4.67
C GLY A 29 6.92 7.98 -5.51
N VAL A 30 5.69 8.34 -5.10
CA VAL A 30 4.48 8.04 -5.87
C VAL A 30 4.47 8.83 -7.17
N ARG A 31 4.27 8.13 -8.30
CA ARG A 31 4.23 8.72 -9.66
C ARG A 31 2.87 8.58 -10.35
N SER A 32 2.06 7.64 -9.89
CA SER A 32 0.70 7.38 -10.40
C SER A 32 -0.13 6.76 -9.29
N ILE A 33 -1.45 6.94 -9.37
CA ILE A 33 -2.43 6.32 -8.46
C ILE A 33 -3.29 5.28 -9.20
N PRO A 34 -3.79 4.25 -8.51
CA PRO A 34 -3.54 3.93 -7.09
C PRO A 34 -2.15 3.32 -6.85
N ALA A 35 -1.58 3.67 -5.70
CA ALA A 35 -0.29 3.15 -5.23
C ALA A 35 -0.39 2.71 -3.77
N PHE A 36 0.40 1.70 -3.41
CA PHE A 36 0.41 1.05 -2.11
C PHE A 36 1.83 1.01 -1.55
N LEU A 37 1.95 1.35 -0.28
CA LEU A 37 3.20 1.30 0.47
C LEU A 37 2.96 0.50 1.75
N ALA A 38 3.58 -0.66 1.87
CA ALA A 38 3.59 -1.41 3.11
C ALA A 38 4.72 -0.89 4.01
N ILE A 39 4.44 -0.74 5.30
CA ILE A 39 5.45 -0.42 6.32
C ILE A 39 5.45 -1.57 7.31
N VAL A 40 6.59 -2.24 7.45
CA VAL A 40 6.77 -3.41 8.31
C VAL A 40 7.89 -3.11 9.28
N ASN A 41 7.62 -3.20 10.59
CA ASN A 41 8.59 -2.87 11.65
C ASN A 41 9.23 -1.48 11.50
N GLY A 42 8.48 -0.50 10.97
CA GLY A 42 8.97 0.86 10.70
C GLY A 42 9.77 1.01 9.40
N ALA A 43 10.02 -0.07 8.66
CA ALA A 43 10.71 -0.04 7.37
C ALA A 43 9.72 -0.02 6.20
N PRO A 44 9.80 0.96 5.27
CA PRO A 44 8.97 0.98 4.08
C PRO A 44 9.42 -0.10 3.09
N GLN A 45 8.46 -0.83 2.53
CA GLN A 45 8.67 -1.74 1.42
C GLN A 45 8.72 -0.99 0.09
N PRO A 46 9.20 -1.59 -1.00
CA PRO A 46 9.11 -0.97 -2.32
C PRO A 46 7.67 -0.61 -2.68
N LEU A 47 7.49 0.58 -3.26
CA LEU A 47 6.18 1.07 -3.70
C LEU A 47 5.59 0.13 -4.76
N PHE A 48 4.30 -0.20 -4.62
CA PHE A 48 3.58 -1.03 -5.57
C PHE A 48 2.40 -0.25 -6.19
N GLY A 49 2.38 -0.11 -7.52
CA GLY A 49 1.31 0.57 -8.25
C GLY A 49 0.46 -0.41 -9.05
N SER A 50 -0.84 -0.48 -8.78
CA SER A 50 -1.79 -1.31 -9.53
C SER A 50 -3.23 -0.96 -9.16
N SER A 51 -4.10 -0.80 -10.17
CA SER A 51 -5.56 -0.71 -9.98
C SER A 51 -6.26 -2.07 -9.91
N ASP A 52 -5.53 -3.16 -10.15
CA ASP A 52 -6.05 -4.52 -10.10
C ASP A 52 -5.99 -5.08 -8.67
N THR A 53 -7.16 -5.26 -8.06
CA THR A 53 -7.33 -5.77 -6.69
C THR A 53 -6.68 -7.13 -6.47
N MET A 54 -6.67 -8.01 -7.47
CA MET A 54 -6.07 -9.34 -7.34
C MET A 54 -4.55 -9.25 -7.27
N LYS A 55 -3.94 -8.38 -8.08
CA LYS A 55 -2.49 -8.13 -8.01
C LYS A 55 -2.07 -7.52 -6.69
N VAL A 56 -2.90 -6.66 -6.10
CA VAL A 56 -2.65 -6.12 -4.75
C VAL A 56 -2.74 -7.23 -3.70
N ALA A 57 -3.73 -8.11 -3.80
CA ALA A 57 -3.86 -9.25 -2.90
C ALA A 57 -2.67 -10.23 -3.01
N GLU A 58 -2.19 -10.49 -4.22
CA GLU A 58 -0.99 -11.30 -4.48
C GLU A 58 0.27 -10.65 -3.91
N TRP A 59 0.44 -9.33 -4.09
CA TRP A 59 1.55 -8.57 -3.52
C TRP A 59 1.60 -8.68 -2.00
N ILE A 60 0.46 -8.55 -1.31
CA ILE A 60 0.36 -8.74 0.15
C ILE A 60 0.71 -10.18 0.55
N LYS A 61 0.15 -11.18 -0.16
CA LYS A 61 0.38 -12.60 0.12
C LYS A 61 1.82 -13.04 -0.17
N GLY A 62 2.50 -12.39 -1.10
CA GLY A 62 3.92 -12.60 -1.41
C GLY A 62 4.84 -12.27 -0.23
N GLY A 63 4.31 -11.55 0.77
CA GLY A 63 5.03 -11.21 2.00
C GLY A 63 5.95 -10.01 1.81
N PHE A 64 6.40 -9.50 2.95
CA PHE A 64 7.26 -8.32 3.03
C PHE A 64 8.58 -8.68 3.69
N LYS A 65 9.63 -7.92 3.37
CA LYS A 65 10.92 -8.09 4.04
C LYS A 65 10.82 -7.53 5.46
N ALA A 66 11.38 -8.28 6.42
CA ALA A 66 11.39 -7.92 7.84
C ALA A 66 12.36 -6.76 8.14
#